data_AF-A0A9D6ME09-F1
#
_entry.id   AF-A0A9D6ME09-F1
#
_cell.length_a   1.000
_cell.length_b   1.000
_cell.length_c   1.000
_cell.angle_alpha   90.00
_cell.angle_beta   90.00
_cell.angle_gamma   90.00
#
_symmetry.space_group_name_H-M   'P 1'
#
loop_
_entity.id
_entity.type
_entity.pdbx_description
1 polymer ?
#
loop_
_entity_poly.entity_id
_entity_poly.type
_entity_poly.pdbx_seq_one_letter_code
_entity_poly.pdbx_strand_id
1 'polypeptide(L)' 'ANPLGAIAAAGMMLDFLGEKCAAERVESAIAGLLASQRIPSVDARSGLSTTQIGEMVVREISERATSAA' A
#
# COMPACT_ATOMS: atom_id res chain seq x y z
N ALA A 1 1.51 15.44 2.18
CA ALA A 1 2.50 14.47 2.70
C ALA A 1 2.28 13.15 1.97
N ASN A 2 3.30 12.31 1.80
CA ASN A 2 3.11 10.99 1.21
C ASN A 2 2.93 9.95 2.34
N PRO A 3 1.78 9.24 2.42
CA PRO A 3 1.52 8.30 3.51
C PRO A 3 2.20 6.95 3.33
N LEU A 4 2.80 6.65 2.18
CA LEU A 4 3.34 5.32 1.88
C LEU A 4 4.40 4.86 2.87
N GLY A 5 5.24 5.75 3.40
CA GLY A 5 6.24 5.39 4.41
C GLY A 5 5.60 4.88 5.70
N ALA A 6 4.55 5.54 6.18
CA ALA A 6 3.83 5.12 7.38
C ALA A 6 3.07 3.80 7.16
N ILE A 7 2.48 3.62 5.97
CA ILE A 7 1.79 2.38 5.61
C ILE A 7 2.78 1.21 5.49
N ALA A 8 3.93 1.42 4.86
CA ALA A 8 4.98 0.40 4.78
C ALA A 8 5.50 0.03 6.18
N ALA A 9 5.67 1.00 7.08
CA ALA A 9 6.01 0.74 8.47
C ALA A 9 4.95 -0.11 9.19
N ALA A 10 3.66 0.14 8.95
CA ALA A 10 2.59 -0.71 9.47
C ALA A 10 2.65 -2.13 8.87
N GLY A 11 2.97 -2.29 7.59
CA GLY A 11 3.20 -3.59 6.96
C GLY A 11 4.35 -4.37 7.64
N MET A 12 5.48 -3.71 7.89
CA MET A 12 6.61 -4.30 8.64
C MET A 12 6.22 -4.65 10.07
N MET A 13 5.39 -3.84 10.74
CA MET A 13 4.88 -4.13 12.08
C MET A 13 3.97 -5.36 12.09
N LEU A 14 3.08 -5.51 11.10
CA LEU A 14 2.25 -6.71 10.95
C LEU A 14 3.11 -7.97 10.80
N ASP A 15 4.16 -7.89 9.99
CA ASP A 15 5.11 -8.99 9.81
C ASP A 15 5.79 -9.40 11.13
N PHE A 16 6.22 -8.39 11.91
CA PHE A 16 6.81 -8.59 13.23
C PHE A 16 5.84 -9.24 14.23
N LEU A 17 4.56 -8.89 14.17
CA LEU A 17 3.51 -9.45 15.04
C LEU A 17 3.07 -10.87 14.61
N GLY A 18 3.57 -11.39 13.49
CA GLY A 18 3.21 -12.72 12.96
C GLY A 18 2.03 -12.70 11.99
N GLU A 19 1.49 -11.53 11.65
CA GLU A 19 0.37 -11.36 10.71
C GLU A 19 0.86 -11.38 9.25
N LYS A 20 1.49 -12.50 8.84
CA LYS A 20 2.21 -12.62 7.55
C LYS A 20 1.34 -12.33 6.32
N CYS A 21 0.13 -12.86 6.28
CA CYS A 21 -0.81 -12.63 5.18
C CYS A 21 -1.22 -11.15 5.07
N ALA A 22 -1.42 -10.48 6.19
CA ALA A 22 -1.76 -9.05 6.20
C ALA A 22 -0.55 -8.19 5.76
N ALA A 23 0.65 -8.53 6.25
CA ALA A 23 1.89 -7.86 5.84
C ALA A 23 2.14 -7.97 4.34
N GLU A 24 2.04 -9.19 3.78
CA GLU A 24 2.24 -9.45 2.35
C GLU A 24 1.21 -8.70 1.49
N ARG A 25 -0.04 -8.61 1.94
CA ARG A 25 -1.08 -7.84 1.25
C ARG A 25 -0.76 -6.35 1.18
N VAL A 26 -0.28 -5.76 2.29
CA VAL A 26 0.13 -4.35 2.33
C VAL A 26 1.33 -4.12 1.40
N GLU A 27 2.36 -4.95 1.50
CA GLU A 27 3.56 -4.84 0.67
C GLU A 27 3.23 -4.96 -0.82
N SER A 28 2.48 -5.99 -1.20
CA SER A 28 2.08 -6.25 -2.59
C SER A 28 1.20 -5.15 -3.16
N ALA A 29 0.33 -4.54 -2.34
CA ALA A 29 -0.50 -3.43 -2.77
C ALA A 29 0.35 -2.17 -3.07
N ILE A 30 1.28 -1.82 -2.18
CA ILE A 30 2.20 -0.70 -2.41
C ILE A 30 3.05 -0.95 -3.65
N ALA A 31 3.64 -2.15 -3.77
CA ALA A 31 4.47 -2.54 -4.90
C ALA A 31 3.69 -2.48 -6.22
N GLY A 32 2.46 -2.99 -6.26
CA GLY A 32 1.60 -2.97 -7.45
C GLY A 32 1.22 -1.56 -7.91
N LEU A 33 0.90 -0.66 -6.97
CA LEU A 33 0.55 0.72 -7.29
C LEU A 33 1.74 1.53 -7.82
N LEU A 34 2.94 1.29 -7.30
CA LEU A 34 4.18 1.90 -7.80
C LEU A 34 4.58 1.31 -9.16
N ALA A 35 4.53 -0.01 -9.31
CA ALA A 35 4.88 -0.70 -10.56
C ALA A 35 3.93 -0.32 -11.71
N SER A 36 2.64 -0.14 -11.42
CA SER A 36 1.65 0.31 -12.41
C SER A 36 1.67 1.81 -12.69
N GLN A 37 2.52 2.58 -12.01
CA GLN A 37 2.60 4.05 -12.09
C GLN A 37 1.29 4.78 -11.72
N ARG A 38 0.33 4.07 -11.11
CA ARG A 38 -0.87 4.71 -10.53
C ARG A 38 -0.48 5.61 -9.36
N ILE A 39 0.55 5.23 -8.61
CA ILE A 39 1.30 6.15 -7.75
C ILE A 39 2.65 6.41 -8.43
N PRO A 40 2.89 7.61 -8.99
CA PRO A 40 4.09 7.87 -9.79
C PRO A 40 5.39 7.95 -8.99
N SER A 41 5.30 8.38 -7.73
CA SER A 41 6.47 8.59 -6.87
C SER A 41 6.15 8.39 -5.38
N VAL A 42 7.19 8.06 -4.62
CA VAL A 42 7.15 7.98 -3.14
C VAL A 42 7.40 9.34 -2.47
N ASP A 43 7.75 10.37 -3.24
CA ASP A 43 7.94 11.71 -2.72
C ASP A 43 6.60 12.45 -2.55
N ALA A 44 6.66 13.67 -2.00
CA ALA A 44 5.47 14.49 -1.81
C ALA A 44 5.02 15.24 -3.08
N ARG A 45 5.70 15.03 -4.23
CA ARG A 45 5.43 15.73 -5.50
C ARG A 45 4.70 14.86 -6.51
N SER A 46 4.14 13.74 -6.09
CA SER A 46 3.37 12.81 -6.93
C SER A 46 2.12 13.41 -7.57
N GLY A 47 1.68 14.60 -7.14
CA GLY A 47 0.44 15.24 -7.59
C GLY A 47 -0.82 14.66 -6.94
N LEU A 48 -0.67 13.68 -6.05
CA LEU A 48 -1.77 13.03 -5.33
C LEU A 48 -1.81 13.51 -3.87
N SER A 49 -3.03 13.71 -3.35
CA SER A 49 -3.22 14.00 -1.92
C SER A 49 -2.96 12.77 -1.05
N THR A 50 -2.67 13.02 0.23
CA THR A 50 -2.50 11.96 1.23
C THR A 50 -3.70 11.00 1.26
N THR A 51 -4.92 11.55 1.21
CA THR A 51 -6.17 10.77 1.24
C THR A 51 -6.30 9.90 -0.01
N GLN A 52 -6.06 10.45 -1.21
CA GLN A 52 -6.14 9.69 -2.46
C GLN A 52 -5.16 8.50 -2.45
N ILE A 53 -3.92 8.72 -2.01
CA ILE A 53 -2.94 7.63 -1.90
C ILE A 53 -3.43 6.56 -0.91
N GLY A 54 -3.95 6.96 0.25
CA GLY A 54 -4.50 6.03 1.24
C GLY A 54 -5.66 5.20 0.69
N GLU A 55 -6.63 5.85 0.05
CA GLU A 55 -7.78 5.17 -0.59
C GLU A 55 -7.34 4.19 -1.67
N MET A 56 -6.35 4.56 -2.48
CA MET A 56 -5.80 3.67 -3.51
C MET A 56 -5.20 2.40 -2.91
N VAL A 57 -4.43 2.52 -1.81
CA VAL A 57 -3.85 1.37 -1.12
C VAL A 57 -4.94 0.47 -0.55
N VAL A 58 -5.94 1.02 0.13
CA VAL A 58 -7.07 0.25 0.69
C VAL A 58 -7.82 -0.51 -0.39
N ARG A 59 -8.09 0.15 -1.53
CA ARG A 59 -8.74 -0.46 -2.67
C ARG A 59 -7.91 -1.61 -3.25
N GLU A 60 -6.62 -1.40 -3.47
CA GLU A 60 -5.70 -2.40 -4.01
C GLU A 60 -5.61 -3.64 -3.09
N ILE A 61 -5.59 -3.45 -1.76
CA ILE A 61 -5.63 -4.55 -0.78
C ILE A 61 -6.93 -5.36 -0.91
N SER A 62 -8.06 -4.66 -1.08
CA SER A 62 -9.39 -5.29 -1.15
C SER A 62 -9.57 -6.10 -2.43
N GLU A 63 -9.16 -5.55 -3.58
CA GLU A 63 -9.23 -6.23 -4.89
C GLU A 63 -8.32 -7.48 -4.93
N ARG A 64 -7.18 -7.44 -4.24
CA ARG A 64 -6.29 -8.61 -4.07
C ARG A 64 -6.86 -9.67 -3.13
N ALA A 65 -7.62 -9.27 -2.11
CA ALA A 65 -8.29 -10.23 -1.23
C ALA A 65 -9.38 -11.02 -1.96
N THR A 66 -10.07 -10.43 -2.95
CA THR A 66 -11.10 -11.10 -3.74
C THR A 66 -10.59 -11.97 -4.88
N SER A 67 -9.34 -11.79 -5.33
CA SER A 67 -8.73 -12.61 -6.39
C SER A 67 -8.03 -13.87 -5.87
N ALA A 68 -7.79 -13.96 -4.56
CA ALA A 68 -7.20 -15.11 -3.90
C ALA A 68 -8.24 -16.07 -3.26
N ALA A 69 -9.54 -15.79 -3.45
CA ALA A 69 -10.68 -16.59 -2.97
C ALA A 69 -11.37 -17.28 -4.15
#